data_AF-A0A9E3QTY1-F1
#
_entry.id   AF-A0A9E3QTY1-F1
#
_cell.length_a   1.000
_cell.length_b   1.000
_cell.length_c   1.000
_cell.angle_alpha   90.00
_cell.angle_beta   90.00
_cell.angle_gamma   90.00
#
_symmetry.space_group_name_H-M   'P 1'
#
loop_
_entity.id
_entity.type
_entity.pdbx_description
1 polymer ?
#
loop_
_entity_poly.entity_id
_entity_poly.type
_entity_poly.pdbx_seq_one_letter_code
_entity_poly.pdbx_strand_id
1 'polypeptide(L)'
;MAARLARHPTPDQLATTWSRDVLRPALAALAGTDGRLSREELDRAANKLTGAARLVLDNLKDAFAATGSRNPTVNAVVAAGERLAFEAAQRAAGPDLVLATPDDSKALVASLRPDFDYLRGVATVDGKRFCAQALDDVKARVARGERAVVVFDLDNTVADTRARTLAIAHAYDAQRGTHLFDGVALNEVGHDGEELARSLGLSEAEVTSFQRYWKAEFWKSDNLVHDLPMPTIIKLAQDAKKAGAEVIYLTGRAQETEAGTIAQLKRFKLPDADASHVLSKPLPRMSTPNFKVRELDRLERQGAHIAWFFTEGRKDLGYIQQKLSTPCVLLDSTQGGEEAIADGTPLYPQVF
;
A
#
# COMPACT_ATOMS: atom_id res chain seq x y z
N MET A 1 -7.03 6.62 -12.13
CA MET A 1 -6.03 6.43 -13.22
C MET A 1 -6.72 6.69 -14.54
N ALA A 2 -6.09 7.44 -15.45
CA ALA A 2 -6.58 7.50 -16.82
C ALA A 2 -6.34 6.13 -17.49
N ALA A 3 -7.35 5.57 -18.15
CA ALA A 3 -7.20 4.33 -18.88
C ALA A 3 -6.15 4.50 -19.98
N ARG A 4 -5.15 3.61 -20.02
CA ARG A 4 -4.11 3.56 -21.05
C ARG A 4 -4.54 2.72 -22.25
N LEU A 5 -5.51 1.84 -22.04
CA LEU A 5 -6.21 1.09 -23.07
C LEU A 5 -7.57 1.71 -23.40
N ALA A 6 -7.95 1.62 -24.68
CA ALA A 6 -9.30 1.90 -25.13
C ALA A 6 -10.33 1.04 -24.39
N ARG A 7 -11.61 1.45 -24.41
CA ARG A 7 -12.71 0.70 -23.75
C ARG A 7 -12.87 -0.72 -24.28
N HIS A 8 -12.62 -0.91 -25.57
CA HIS A 8 -12.75 -2.17 -26.29
C HIS A 8 -11.47 -2.40 -27.09
N PRO A 9 -10.33 -2.73 -26.45
CA PRO A 9 -9.08 -2.87 -27.16
C PRO A 9 -9.09 -4.15 -28.00
N THR A 10 -8.51 -4.08 -29.20
CA THR A 10 -8.18 -5.28 -29.98
C THR A 10 -7.00 -6.03 -29.32
N PRO A 11 -6.77 -7.31 -29.66
CA PRO A 11 -5.59 -8.05 -29.21
C PRO A 11 -4.26 -7.34 -29.48
N ASP A 12 -4.14 -6.70 -30.64
CA ASP A 12 -2.95 -5.93 -31.03
C ASP A 12 -2.76 -4.68 -30.15
N GLN A 13 -3.85 -3.95 -29.88
CA GLN A 13 -3.83 -2.79 -29.00
C GLN A 13 -3.43 -3.17 -27.57
N LEU A 14 -3.92 -4.31 -27.06
CA LEU A 14 -3.49 -4.84 -25.76
C LEU A 14 -1.99 -5.18 -25.77
N ALA A 15 -1.55 -6.03 -26.69
CA ALA A 15 -0.15 -6.49 -26.75
C ALA A 15 0.83 -5.31 -26.87
N THR A 16 0.55 -4.37 -27.77
CA THR A 16 1.38 -3.19 -28.00
C THR A 16 1.42 -2.26 -26.79
N THR A 17 0.26 -1.98 -26.19
CA THR A 17 0.17 -1.08 -25.03
C THR A 17 0.79 -1.69 -23.79
N TRP A 18 0.55 -2.99 -23.53
CA TRP A 18 1.18 -3.73 -22.45
C TRP A 18 2.70 -3.80 -22.59
N SER A 19 3.20 -4.04 -23.79
CA SER A 19 4.63 -4.01 -24.08
C SER A 19 5.23 -2.64 -23.77
N ARG A 20 4.62 -1.57 -24.29
CA ARG A 20 5.08 -0.18 -24.12
C ARG A 20 5.07 0.26 -22.67
N ASP A 21 3.98 0.02 -21.95
CA ASP A 21 3.71 0.65 -20.66
C ASP A 21 4.08 -0.21 -19.45
N VAL A 22 4.27 -1.52 -19.65
CA VAL A 22 4.52 -2.46 -18.54
C VAL A 22 5.80 -3.27 -18.78
N LEU A 23 5.88 -4.03 -19.88
CA LEU A 23 7.00 -4.96 -20.10
C LEU A 23 8.33 -4.24 -20.36
N ARG A 24 8.36 -3.26 -21.28
CA ARG A 24 9.58 -2.53 -21.63
C ARG A 24 10.15 -1.73 -20.46
N PRO A 25 9.36 -0.99 -19.66
CA PRO A 25 9.86 -0.34 -18.46
C PRO A 25 10.47 -1.33 -17.45
N ALA A 26 9.83 -2.48 -17.24
CA ALA A 26 10.37 -3.53 -16.38
C ALA A 26 11.70 -4.07 -16.91
N LEU A 27 11.78 -4.38 -18.19
CA LEU A 27 13.02 -4.85 -18.82
C LEU A 27 14.14 -3.80 -18.76
N ALA A 28 13.83 -2.51 -18.94
CA ALA A 28 14.80 -1.43 -18.82
C ALA A 28 15.38 -1.32 -17.41
N ALA A 29 14.59 -1.63 -16.37
CA ALA A 29 15.06 -1.66 -14.98
C ALA A 29 15.90 -2.91 -14.65
N LEU A 30 15.78 -3.99 -15.44
CA LEU A 30 16.45 -5.26 -15.19
C LEU A 30 17.71 -5.48 -16.01
N ALA A 31 17.65 -5.13 -17.29
CA ALA A 31 18.68 -5.46 -18.26
C ALA A 31 20.02 -4.82 -17.89
N GLY A 32 21.09 -5.58 -18.06
CA GLY A 32 22.45 -5.08 -17.96
C GLY A 32 22.76 -4.06 -19.06
N THR A 33 23.94 -3.44 -18.97
CA THR A 33 24.42 -2.48 -19.98
C THR A 33 24.65 -3.11 -21.36
N ASP A 34 24.65 -4.43 -21.45
CA ASP A 34 24.81 -5.19 -22.70
C ASP A 34 23.49 -5.39 -23.48
N GLY A 35 22.37 -4.90 -22.94
CA GLY A 35 21.05 -5.00 -23.58
C GLY A 35 20.49 -6.44 -23.61
N ARG A 36 20.99 -7.30 -22.72
CA ARG A 36 20.52 -8.67 -22.55
C ARG A 36 19.90 -8.87 -21.18
N LEU A 37 19.14 -9.97 -21.06
CA LEU A 37 18.60 -10.42 -19.80
C LEU A 37 19.11 -11.83 -19.53
N SER A 38 19.73 -12.02 -18.37
CA SER A 38 20.16 -13.33 -17.88
C SER A 38 19.09 -13.96 -16.97
N ARG A 39 19.20 -15.26 -16.75
CA ARG A 39 18.37 -15.98 -15.77
C ARG A 39 18.55 -15.41 -14.36
N GLU A 40 19.77 -15.06 -13.96
CA GLU A 40 20.00 -14.51 -12.63
C GLU A 40 19.40 -13.12 -12.45
N GLU A 41 19.41 -12.26 -13.48
CA GLU A 41 18.74 -10.96 -13.43
C GLU A 41 17.22 -11.11 -13.33
N LEU A 42 16.65 -12.06 -14.07
CA LEU A 42 15.24 -12.39 -14.01
C LEU A 42 14.84 -12.93 -12.62
N ASP A 43 15.64 -13.81 -12.03
CA ASP A 43 15.36 -14.37 -10.71
C ASP A 43 15.49 -13.29 -9.61
N ARG A 44 16.30 -12.25 -9.84
CA ARG A 44 16.38 -11.04 -9.00
C ARG A 44 15.34 -9.98 -9.35
N ALA A 45 14.47 -10.19 -10.33
CA ALA A 45 13.57 -9.14 -10.81
C ALA A 45 12.60 -8.65 -9.74
N ALA A 46 12.14 -9.53 -8.85
CA ALA A 46 11.28 -9.19 -7.71
C ALA A 46 11.89 -8.13 -6.79
N ASN A 47 13.21 -7.98 -6.82
CA ASN A 47 13.97 -7.05 -5.98
C ASN A 47 14.16 -5.68 -6.60
N LYS A 48 14.12 -5.61 -7.94
CA LYS A 48 14.38 -4.40 -8.70
C LYS A 48 13.10 -3.73 -9.18
N LEU A 49 12.06 -4.52 -9.44
CA LEU A 49 10.79 -4.03 -9.97
C LEU A 49 9.86 -3.54 -8.85
N THR A 50 9.36 -2.33 -9.02
CA THR A 50 8.38 -1.70 -8.14
C THR A 50 7.14 -1.26 -8.92
N GLY A 51 6.03 -1.01 -8.21
CA GLY A 51 4.78 -0.51 -8.80
C GLY A 51 4.25 -1.38 -9.94
N ALA A 52 3.80 -0.74 -11.02
CA ALA A 52 3.26 -1.41 -12.20
C ALA A 52 4.26 -2.37 -12.87
N ALA A 53 5.57 -2.07 -12.82
CA ALA A 53 6.59 -2.94 -13.40
C ALA A 53 6.64 -4.29 -12.68
N ARG A 54 6.23 -4.38 -11.41
CA ARG A 54 6.19 -5.64 -10.66
C ARG A 54 5.06 -6.57 -11.12
N LEU A 55 3.97 -6.03 -11.70
CA LEU A 55 2.85 -6.83 -12.20
C LEU A 55 3.30 -7.85 -13.25
N VAL A 56 4.29 -7.46 -14.06
CA VAL A 56 4.76 -8.25 -15.19
C VAL A 56 5.64 -9.42 -14.81
N LEU A 57 6.00 -9.62 -13.54
CA LEU A 57 7.01 -10.60 -13.14
C LEU A 57 6.72 -12.02 -13.63
N ASP A 58 5.45 -12.42 -13.57
CA ASP A 58 5.03 -13.74 -14.04
C ASP A 58 5.10 -13.81 -15.58
N ASN A 59 4.55 -12.80 -16.26
CA ASN A 59 4.60 -12.71 -17.73
C ASN A 59 6.03 -12.58 -18.28
N LEU A 60 6.93 -11.96 -17.52
CA LEU A 60 8.32 -11.77 -17.88
C LEU A 60 9.08 -13.10 -17.85
N LYS A 61 8.77 -13.97 -16.88
CA LYS A 61 9.32 -15.33 -16.83
C LYS A 61 8.84 -16.15 -18.03
N ASP A 62 7.57 -16.03 -18.39
CA ASP A 62 7.00 -16.71 -19.56
C ASP A 62 7.61 -16.18 -20.86
N ALA A 63 7.71 -14.86 -21.02
CA ALA A 63 8.33 -14.21 -22.17
C ALA A 63 9.81 -14.59 -22.32
N PHE A 64 10.56 -14.62 -21.23
CA PHE A 64 11.94 -15.08 -21.22
C PHE A 64 12.06 -16.53 -21.67
N ALA A 65 11.25 -17.44 -21.08
CA ALA A 65 11.25 -18.85 -21.43
C ALA A 65 10.89 -19.08 -22.91
N ALA A 66 9.92 -18.33 -23.43
CA ALA A 66 9.48 -18.41 -24.82
C ALA A 66 10.55 -17.98 -25.85
N THR A 67 11.63 -17.31 -25.43
CA THR A 67 12.77 -17.03 -26.33
C THR A 67 13.59 -18.28 -26.67
N GLY A 68 13.51 -19.34 -25.85
CA GLY A 68 14.37 -20.52 -25.97
C GLY A 68 15.87 -20.27 -25.72
N SER A 69 16.25 -19.05 -25.35
CA SER A 69 17.64 -18.64 -25.10
C SER A 69 17.92 -18.55 -23.61
N ARG A 70 19.16 -18.86 -23.21
CA ARG A 70 19.64 -18.65 -21.83
C ARG A 70 20.02 -17.20 -21.53
N ASN A 71 20.27 -16.41 -22.57
CA ASN A 71 20.67 -15.00 -22.47
C ASN A 71 20.09 -14.19 -23.66
N PRO A 72 18.77 -14.08 -23.78
CA PRO A 72 18.13 -13.34 -24.87
C PRO A 72 18.45 -11.84 -24.80
N THR A 73 18.40 -11.18 -25.95
CA THR A 73 18.38 -9.72 -25.99
C THR A 73 17.06 -9.20 -25.44
N VAL A 74 17.05 -7.99 -24.87
CA VAL A 74 15.81 -7.34 -24.40
C VAL A 74 14.75 -7.33 -25.51
N ASN A 75 15.13 -7.01 -26.75
CA ASN A 75 14.21 -7.01 -27.90
C ASN A 75 13.61 -8.39 -28.18
N ALA A 76 14.36 -9.47 -27.99
CA ALA A 76 13.84 -10.82 -28.16
C ALA A 76 12.83 -11.18 -27.07
N VAL A 77 13.09 -10.79 -25.81
CA VAL A 77 12.12 -10.97 -24.71
C VAL A 77 10.86 -10.14 -24.95
N VAL A 78 11.00 -8.89 -25.42
CA VAL A 78 9.84 -8.06 -25.76
C VAL A 78 9.01 -8.68 -26.87
N ALA A 79 9.63 -9.12 -27.97
CA ALA A 79 8.90 -9.75 -29.08
C ALA A 79 8.21 -11.06 -28.65
N ALA A 80 8.82 -11.84 -27.75
CA ALA A 80 8.20 -13.02 -27.17
C ALA A 80 7.01 -12.66 -26.28
N GLY A 81 7.15 -11.65 -25.43
CA GLY A 81 6.07 -11.15 -24.58
C GLY A 81 4.90 -10.60 -25.39
N GLU A 82 5.16 -9.75 -26.40
CA GLU A 82 4.13 -9.19 -27.28
C GLU A 82 3.31 -10.30 -27.96
N ARG A 83 3.98 -11.35 -28.45
CA ARG A 83 3.32 -12.51 -29.04
C ARG A 83 2.47 -13.28 -28.02
N LEU A 84 3.00 -13.55 -26.82
CA LEU A 84 2.24 -14.22 -25.75
C LEU A 84 0.99 -13.41 -25.38
N ALA A 85 1.13 -12.09 -25.21
CA ALA A 85 0.03 -11.19 -24.90
C ALA A 85 -1.01 -11.16 -26.03
N PHE A 86 -0.57 -11.05 -27.29
CA PHE A 86 -1.44 -11.07 -28.45
C PHE A 86 -2.23 -12.37 -28.55
N GLU A 87 -1.57 -13.52 -28.44
CA GLU A 87 -2.22 -14.82 -28.53
C GLU A 87 -3.22 -15.07 -27.38
N ALA A 88 -2.86 -14.65 -26.16
CA ALA A 88 -3.77 -14.72 -25.02
C ALA A 88 -4.99 -13.82 -25.23
N ALA A 89 -4.77 -12.60 -25.72
CA ALA A 89 -5.83 -11.65 -26.03
C ALA A 89 -6.74 -12.13 -27.16
N GLN A 90 -6.17 -12.73 -28.20
CA GLN A 90 -6.92 -13.28 -29.33
C GLN A 90 -7.81 -14.46 -28.90
N ARG A 91 -7.34 -15.30 -27.96
CA ARG A 91 -8.17 -16.37 -27.37
C ARG A 91 -9.28 -15.84 -26.46
N ALA A 92 -9.05 -14.71 -25.81
CA ALA A 92 -9.98 -14.11 -24.88
C ALA A 92 -11.02 -13.19 -25.55
N ALA A 93 -10.68 -12.62 -26.71
CA ALA A 93 -11.55 -11.71 -27.44
C ALA A 93 -12.82 -12.42 -27.94
N GLY A 94 -13.95 -11.71 -27.89
CA GLY A 94 -15.21 -12.19 -28.42
C GLY A 94 -15.23 -12.32 -29.96
N PRO A 95 -16.37 -12.69 -30.56
CA PRO A 95 -16.51 -12.81 -32.01
C PRO A 95 -16.19 -11.52 -32.79
N ASP A 96 -16.27 -10.37 -32.13
CA ASP A 96 -15.95 -9.04 -32.64
C ASP A 96 -14.45 -8.69 -32.54
N LEU A 97 -13.62 -9.62 -32.06
CA LEU A 97 -12.17 -9.47 -31.90
C LEU A 97 -11.76 -8.30 -31.01
N VAL A 98 -12.60 -7.94 -30.03
CA VAL A 98 -12.28 -6.98 -28.99
C VAL A 98 -12.47 -7.58 -27.60
N LEU A 99 -11.77 -6.99 -26.63
CA LEU A 99 -11.91 -7.29 -25.20
C LEU A 99 -12.89 -6.27 -24.59
N ALA A 100 -14.18 -6.46 -24.83
CA ALA A 100 -15.22 -5.48 -24.55
C ALA A 100 -15.87 -5.59 -23.18
N THR A 101 -15.82 -6.77 -22.54
CA THR A 101 -16.57 -7.05 -21.32
C THR A 101 -15.65 -7.29 -20.12
N PRO A 102 -16.12 -7.03 -18.88
CA PRO A 102 -15.43 -7.47 -17.67
C PRO A 102 -15.20 -8.99 -17.58
N ASP A 103 -15.94 -9.79 -18.37
CA ASP A 103 -15.73 -11.23 -18.44
C ASP A 103 -14.57 -11.62 -19.37
N ASP A 104 -14.20 -10.76 -20.33
CA ASP A 104 -13.08 -11.02 -21.25
C ASP A 104 -11.74 -10.98 -20.50
N SER A 105 -11.62 -10.18 -19.43
CA SER A 105 -10.43 -10.25 -18.56
C SER A 105 -10.32 -11.59 -17.84
N LYS A 106 -11.45 -12.25 -17.54
CA LYS A 106 -11.46 -13.61 -16.98
C LYS A 106 -11.11 -14.67 -18.03
N ALA A 107 -11.21 -14.38 -19.32
CA ALA A 107 -10.79 -15.26 -20.39
C ALA A 107 -9.29 -15.17 -20.70
N LEU A 108 -8.63 -14.06 -20.32
CA LEU A 108 -7.17 -13.95 -20.39
C LEU A 108 -6.49 -14.98 -19.48
N VAL A 109 -5.25 -15.34 -19.81
CA VAL A 109 -4.40 -16.15 -18.93
C VAL A 109 -4.16 -15.42 -17.60
N ALA A 110 -4.11 -16.17 -16.49
CA ALA A 110 -4.09 -15.62 -15.14
C ALA A 110 -2.95 -14.62 -14.87
N SER A 111 -1.82 -14.78 -15.58
CA SER A 111 -0.66 -13.90 -15.48
C SER A 111 -0.88 -12.53 -16.12
N LEU A 112 -1.72 -12.40 -17.17
CA LEU A 112 -1.97 -11.13 -17.89
C LEU A 112 -3.17 -10.33 -17.37
N ARG A 113 -4.07 -10.95 -16.60
CA ARG A 113 -5.27 -10.26 -16.08
C ARG A 113 -4.92 -9.01 -15.26
N PRO A 114 -3.97 -9.07 -14.30
CA PRO A 114 -3.62 -7.91 -13.50
C PRO A 114 -3.07 -6.75 -14.35
N ASP A 115 -2.25 -7.05 -15.36
CA ASP A 115 -1.72 -6.04 -16.26
C ASP A 115 -2.82 -5.43 -17.14
N PHE A 116 -3.75 -6.25 -17.65
CA PHE A 116 -4.90 -5.78 -18.42
C PHE A 116 -5.78 -4.83 -17.61
N ASP A 117 -6.13 -5.22 -16.39
CA ASP A 117 -6.99 -4.41 -15.53
C ASP A 117 -6.30 -3.10 -15.11
N TYR A 118 -4.98 -3.14 -14.87
CA TYR A 118 -4.15 -1.94 -14.64
C TYR A 118 -4.21 -0.99 -15.84
N LEU A 119 -3.98 -1.50 -17.06
CA LEU A 119 -3.97 -0.70 -18.27
C LEU A 119 -5.35 -0.15 -18.65
N ARG A 120 -6.43 -0.86 -18.31
CA ARG A 120 -7.81 -0.37 -18.43
C ARG A 120 -8.15 0.72 -17.41
N GLY A 121 -7.28 0.96 -16.42
CA GLY A 121 -7.55 1.85 -15.28
C GLY A 121 -8.66 1.32 -14.38
N VAL A 122 -8.95 0.01 -14.47
CA VAL A 122 -10.06 -0.67 -13.78
C VAL A 122 -9.58 -1.30 -12.47
N ALA A 123 -8.32 -1.78 -12.41
CA ALA A 123 -7.74 -2.28 -11.18
C ALA A 123 -6.65 -1.35 -10.64
N THR A 124 -6.75 -1.09 -9.35
CA THR A 124 -5.59 -0.86 -8.50
C THR A 124 -4.78 -2.16 -8.40
N VAL A 125 -3.47 -2.06 -8.17
CA VAL A 125 -2.66 -3.27 -7.98
C VAL A 125 -3.18 -3.99 -6.73
N ASP A 126 -3.45 -5.30 -6.80
CA ASP A 126 -3.98 -6.06 -5.66
C ASP A 126 -2.96 -6.05 -4.50
N GLY A 127 -3.28 -5.29 -3.45
CA GLY A 127 -2.45 -5.15 -2.27
C GLY A 127 -2.23 -6.45 -1.52
N LYS A 128 -3.21 -7.36 -1.49
CA LYS A 128 -3.08 -8.67 -0.82
C LYS A 128 -2.07 -9.53 -1.57
N ARG A 129 -2.20 -9.63 -2.89
CA ARG A 129 -1.23 -10.36 -3.72
C ARG A 129 0.16 -9.75 -3.63
N PHE A 130 0.26 -8.42 -3.69
CA PHE A 130 1.54 -7.71 -3.56
C PHE A 130 2.23 -8.05 -2.23
N CYS A 131 1.52 -7.92 -1.11
CA CYS A 131 2.06 -8.24 0.22
C CYS A 131 2.47 -9.72 0.32
N ALA A 132 1.66 -10.66 -0.18
CA ALA A 132 2.02 -12.08 -0.18
C ALA A 132 3.32 -12.37 -0.94
N GLN A 133 3.48 -11.80 -2.14
CA GLN A 133 4.70 -11.94 -2.93
C GLN A 133 5.91 -11.28 -2.24
N ALA A 134 5.70 -10.14 -1.60
CA ALA A 134 6.76 -9.47 -0.83
C ALA A 134 7.16 -10.28 0.41
N LEU A 135 6.24 -10.99 1.07
CA LEU A 135 6.56 -11.92 2.16
C LEU A 135 7.41 -13.11 1.69
N ASP A 136 7.17 -13.64 0.49
CA ASP A 136 8.01 -14.70 -0.06
C ASP A 136 9.42 -14.22 -0.40
N ASP A 137 9.56 -12.98 -0.89
CA ASP A 137 10.88 -12.36 -1.07
C ASP A 137 11.60 -12.12 0.27
N VAL A 138 10.89 -11.64 1.29
CA VAL A 138 11.41 -11.51 2.67
C VAL A 138 12.01 -12.83 3.13
N LYS A 139 11.28 -13.95 3.03
CA LYS A 139 11.79 -15.27 3.44
C LYS A 139 13.08 -15.63 2.71
N ALA A 140 13.11 -15.41 1.38
CA ALA A 140 14.27 -15.72 0.56
C ALA A 140 15.50 -14.88 0.94
N ARG A 141 15.31 -13.60 1.28
CA ARG A 141 16.36 -12.67 1.73
C ARG A 141 16.91 -13.01 3.11
N VAL A 142 16.01 -13.26 4.06
CA VAL A 142 16.38 -13.66 5.42
C VAL A 142 17.18 -14.96 5.38
N ALA A 143 16.80 -15.92 4.53
CA ALA A 143 17.56 -17.16 4.34
C ALA A 143 19.00 -16.94 3.82
N ARG A 144 19.30 -15.78 3.21
CA ARG A 144 20.64 -15.36 2.78
C ARG A 144 21.36 -14.47 3.82
N GLY A 145 20.76 -14.24 4.98
CA GLY A 145 21.30 -13.37 6.02
C GLY A 145 21.10 -11.88 5.76
N GLU A 146 20.23 -11.49 4.82
CA GLU A 146 19.89 -10.09 4.57
C GLU A 146 18.87 -9.57 5.59
N ARG A 147 19.00 -8.29 5.98
CA ARG A 147 18.02 -7.62 6.85
C ARG A 147 16.81 -7.18 6.03
N ALA A 148 15.66 -7.80 6.25
CA ALA A 148 14.39 -7.42 5.64
C ALA A 148 13.47 -6.75 6.66
N VAL A 149 12.83 -5.65 6.25
CA VAL A 149 11.96 -4.82 7.09
C VAL A 149 10.61 -4.63 6.41
N VAL A 150 9.53 -4.68 7.19
CA VAL A 150 8.22 -4.14 6.80
C VAL A 150 7.90 -2.94 7.69
N VAL A 151 7.32 -1.90 7.10
CA VAL A 151 7.01 -0.65 7.83
C VAL A 151 5.51 -0.40 7.78
N PHE A 152 4.90 -0.18 8.94
CA PHE A 152 3.49 0.18 9.08
C PHE A 152 3.33 1.56 9.69
N ASP A 153 2.43 2.36 9.16
CA ASP A 153 1.84 3.48 9.87
C ASP A 153 0.91 3.00 10.99
N LEU A 154 0.42 3.92 11.84
CA LEU A 154 -0.37 3.56 13.01
C LEU A 154 -1.85 3.93 12.93
N ASP A 155 -2.13 5.23 13.09
CA ASP A 155 -3.49 5.75 13.17
C ASP A 155 -4.24 5.43 11.88
N ASN A 156 -5.41 4.80 11.98
CA ASN A 156 -6.25 4.31 10.88
C ASN A 156 -5.58 3.27 9.94
N THR A 157 -4.39 2.77 10.29
CA THR A 157 -3.72 1.63 9.63
C THR A 157 -3.74 0.38 10.51
N VAL A 158 -3.03 0.37 11.64
CA VAL A 158 -3.06 -0.76 12.59
C VAL A 158 -4.07 -0.55 13.72
N ALA A 159 -4.43 0.71 13.96
CA ALA A 159 -5.32 1.13 15.03
C ALA A 159 -6.49 1.93 14.45
N ASP A 160 -7.72 1.48 14.65
CA ASP A 160 -8.90 2.25 14.29
C ASP A 160 -9.14 3.35 15.34
N THR A 161 -8.86 4.59 14.94
CA THR A 161 -8.91 5.74 15.86
C THR A 161 -10.30 6.34 16.01
N ARG A 162 -11.27 5.89 15.21
CA ARG A 162 -12.68 6.33 15.34
C ARG A 162 -13.23 6.01 16.72
N ALA A 163 -12.84 4.87 17.29
CA ALA A 163 -13.25 4.47 18.63
C ALA A 163 -12.73 5.43 19.71
N ARG A 164 -11.52 5.98 19.53
CA ARG A 164 -10.97 7.02 20.38
C ARG A 164 -11.71 8.35 20.22
N THR A 165 -12.02 8.76 18.99
CA THR A 165 -12.85 9.95 18.75
C THR A 165 -14.23 9.81 19.42
N LEU A 166 -14.88 8.66 19.31
CA LEU A 166 -16.18 8.40 19.94
C LEU A 166 -16.10 8.41 21.47
N ALA A 167 -15.07 7.81 22.06
CA ALA A 167 -14.85 7.86 23.51
C ALA A 167 -14.65 9.30 24.00
N ILE A 168 -13.90 10.11 23.26
CA ILE A 168 -13.70 11.54 23.55
C ILE A 168 -15.01 12.33 23.42
N ALA A 169 -15.85 12.00 22.44
CA ALA A 169 -17.17 12.60 22.27
C ALA A 169 -18.09 12.34 23.47
N HIS A 170 -18.17 11.10 23.95
CA HIS A 170 -18.92 10.77 25.17
C HIS A 170 -18.34 11.44 26.42
N ALA A 171 -17.00 11.55 26.53
CA ALA A 171 -16.37 12.27 27.63
C ALA A 171 -16.70 13.77 27.61
N TYR A 172 -16.79 14.37 26.43
CA TYR A 172 -17.21 15.76 26.26
C TYR A 172 -18.65 15.97 26.75
N ASP A 173 -19.57 15.10 26.34
CA ASP A 173 -20.97 15.15 26.77
C ASP A 173 -21.11 15.00 28.29
N ALA A 174 -20.42 14.02 28.87
CA ALA A 174 -20.41 13.80 30.31
C ALA A 174 -19.87 15.00 31.09
N GLN A 175 -18.80 15.65 30.61
CA GLN A 175 -18.21 16.82 31.27
C GLN A 175 -19.13 18.04 31.21
N ARG A 176 -19.95 18.18 30.15
CA ARG A 176 -20.78 19.36 29.91
C ARG A 176 -22.25 19.17 30.25
N GLY A 177 -22.68 17.95 30.57
CA GLY A 177 -24.09 17.63 30.77
C GLY A 177 -24.90 17.75 29.48
N THR A 178 -24.29 17.42 28.33
CA THR A 178 -24.94 17.41 27.02
C THR A 178 -25.15 15.98 26.52
N HIS A 179 -25.90 15.83 25.43
CA HIS A 179 -26.24 14.56 24.78
C HIS A 179 -26.03 14.64 23.26
N LEU A 180 -25.01 15.40 22.84
CA LEU A 180 -24.81 15.73 21.42
C LEU A 180 -24.35 14.52 20.60
N PHE A 181 -23.73 13.54 21.26
CA PHE A 181 -23.14 12.36 20.63
C PHE A 181 -23.82 11.06 21.07
N ASP A 182 -24.98 11.14 21.72
CA ASP A 182 -25.77 9.96 22.10
C ASP A 182 -26.20 9.18 20.85
N GLY A 183 -25.94 7.87 20.86
CA GLY A 183 -26.36 6.97 19.78
C GLY A 183 -25.48 6.98 18.53
N VAL A 184 -24.40 7.75 18.49
CA VAL A 184 -23.44 7.75 17.38
C VAL A 184 -22.80 6.38 17.26
N ALA A 185 -22.96 5.75 16.09
CA ALA A 185 -22.32 4.48 15.78
C ALA A 185 -20.88 4.70 15.27
N LEU A 186 -20.00 3.71 15.49
CA LEU A 186 -18.59 3.81 15.12
C LEU A 186 -18.37 4.09 13.62
N ASN A 187 -19.24 3.57 12.75
CA ASN A 187 -19.18 3.76 11.31
C ASN A 187 -19.62 5.16 10.84
N GLU A 188 -20.20 5.97 11.73
CA GLU A 188 -20.58 7.37 11.48
C GLU A 188 -19.47 8.34 11.88
N VAL A 189 -18.42 7.86 12.55
CA VAL A 189 -17.31 8.68 13.00
C VAL A 189 -16.37 8.99 11.83
N GLY A 190 -16.24 10.28 11.51
CA GLY A 190 -15.30 10.83 10.52
C GLY A 190 -13.84 10.84 10.98
N HIS A 191 -13.01 11.66 10.32
CA HIS A 191 -11.57 11.72 10.55
C HIS A 191 -11.18 12.41 11.86
N ASP A 192 -11.91 13.45 12.23
CA ASP A 192 -11.65 14.22 13.45
C ASP A 192 -12.94 14.68 14.15
N GLY A 193 -12.77 15.42 15.24
CA GLY A 193 -13.91 15.92 16.01
C GLY A 193 -14.78 16.91 15.25
N GLU A 194 -14.20 17.69 14.33
CA GLU A 194 -14.95 18.66 13.52
C GLU A 194 -15.84 17.95 12.50
N GLU A 195 -15.29 16.99 11.75
CA GLU A 195 -16.05 16.21 10.78
C GLU A 195 -17.20 15.45 11.44
N LEU A 196 -16.94 14.79 12.58
CA LEU A 196 -17.98 14.13 13.36
C LEU A 196 -19.10 15.11 13.75
N ALA A 197 -18.76 16.23 14.40
CA ALA A 197 -19.77 17.20 14.84
C ALA A 197 -20.57 17.79 13.67
N ARG A 198 -19.92 18.06 12.53
CA ARG A 198 -20.59 18.56 11.32
C ARG A 198 -21.52 17.52 10.71
N SER A 199 -21.13 16.25 10.68
CA SER A 199 -21.96 15.16 10.14
C SER A 199 -23.27 14.99 10.90
N LEU A 200 -23.30 15.35 12.19
CA LEU A 200 -24.49 15.33 13.04
C LEU A 200 -25.34 16.61 12.94
N GLY A 201 -24.94 17.59 12.12
CA GLY A 201 -25.66 18.84 11.96
C GLY A 201 -25.60 19.77 13.19
N LEU A 202 -24.57 19.64 14.03
CA LEU A 202 -24.38 20.52 15.19
C LEU A 202 -24.10 21.96 14.75
N SER A 203 -24.40 22.92 15.63
CA SER A 203 -24.14 24.34 15.36
C SER A 203 -22.63 24.64 15.28
N GLU A 204 -22.23 25.70 14.58
CA GLU A 204 -20.82 26.11 14.48
C GLU A 204 -20.15 26.32 15.85
N ALA A 205 -20.92 26.78 16.84
CA ALA A 205 -20.43 26.97 18.20
C ALA A 205 -20.12 25.63 18.87
N GLU A 206 -20.97 24.62 18.70
CA GLU A 206 -20.77 23.27 19.21
C GLU A 206 -19.61 22.58 18.48
N VAL A 207 -19.55 22.67 17.14
CA VAL A 207 -18.45 22.16 16.32
C VAL A 207 -17.11 22.74 16.79
N THR A 208 -17.02 24.06 16.92
CA THR A 208 -15.79 24.74 17.38
C THR A 208 -15.41 24.34 18.80
N SER A 209 -16.40 24.23 19.69
CA SER A 209 -16.19 23.86 21.09
C SER A 209 -15.72 22.41 21.23
N PHE A 210 -16.35 21.47 20.53
CA PHE A 210 -15.97 20.06 20.55
C PHE A 210 -14.62 19.84 19.87
N GLN A 211 -14.36 20.42 18.70
CA GLN A 211 -13.08 20.28 18.02
C GLN A 211 -11.90 20.77 18.87
N ARG A 212 -12.10 21.83 19.67
CA ARG A 212 -11.09 22.29 20.64
C ARG A 212 -10.83 21.25 21.73
N TYR A 213 -11.90 20.68 22.28
CA TYR A 213 -11.79 19.62 23.29
C TYR A 213 -11.11 18.37 22.71
N TRP A 214 -11.57 17.92 21.54
CA TRP A 214 -11.01 16.79 20.82
C TRP A 214 -9.51 16.97 20.57
N LYS A 215 -9.06 18.14 20.09
CA LYS A 215 -7.62 18.43 19.89
C LYS A 215 -6.79 18.34 21.16
N ALA A 216 -7.37 18.71 22.30
CA ALA A 216 -6.69 18.64 23.59
C ALA A 216 -6.59 17.20 24.12
N GLU A 217 -7.56 16.34 23.80
CA GLU A 217 -7.65 14.98 24.32
C GLU A 217 -7.03 13.92 23.39
N PHE A 218 -7.22 14.03 22.07
CA PHE A 218 -6.98 12.94 21.12
C PHE A 218 -5.56 12.37 21.14
N TRP A 219 -4.56 13.23 21.36
CA TRP A 219 -3.15 12.83 21.37
C TRP A 219 -2.61 12.44 22.75
N LYS A 220 -3.42 12.46 23.81
CA LYS A 220 -2.95 12.00 25.13
C LYS A 220 -2.76 10.48 25.11
N SER A 221 -1.62 10.01 25.64
CA SER A 221 -1.31 8.58 25.78
C SER A 221 -2.44 7.78 26.42
N ASP A 222 -3.09 8.34 27.44
CA ASP A 222 -4.18 7.68 28.17
C ASP A 222 -5.39 7.39 27.28
N ASN A 223 -5.63 8.20 26.25
CA ASN A 223 -6.75 8.03 25.33
C ASN A 223 -6.47 7.00 24.22
N LEU A 224 -5.21 6.57 24.03
CA LEU A 224 -4.85 5.48 23.10
C LEU A 224 -5.41 4.12 23.55
N VAL A 225 -5.91 4.03 24.79
CA VAL A 225 -6.60 2.83 25.30
C VAL A 225 -7.89 2.52 24.54
N HIS A 226 -8.51 3.54 23.94
CA HIS A 226 -9.79 3.42 23.26
C HIS A 226 -9.69 2.95 21.80
N ASP A 227 -8.51 2.98 21.20
CA ASP A 227 -8.33 2.48 19.83
C ASP A 227 -8.65 0.99 19.73
N LEU A 228 -9.27 0.62 18.62
CA LEU A 228 -9.55 -0.77 18.28
C LEU A 228 -8.45 -1.34 17.37
N PRO A 229 -8.12 -2.63 17.53
CA PRO A 229 -7.17 -3.30 16.65
C PRO A 229 -7.75 -3.45 15.24
N MET A 230 -6.91 -3.35 14.23
CA MET A 230 -7.24 -3.67 12.83
C MET A 230 -6.83 -5.12 12.52
N PRO A 231 -7.73 -6.13 12.63
CA PRO A 231 -7.32 -7.53 12.73
C PRO A 231 -6.57 -8.04 11.50
N THR A 232 -7.02 -7.63 10.31
CA THR A 232 -6.37 -8.00 9.04
C THR A 232 -4.94 -7.47 8.95
N ILE A 233 -4.69 -6.25 9.45
CA ILE A 233 -3.37 -5.63 9.40
C ILE A 233 -2.45 -6.21 10.49
N ILE A 234 -3.00 -6.49 11.67
CA ILE A 234 -2.27 -7.22 12.73
C ILE A 234 -1.82 -8.58 12.24
N LYS A 235 -2.70 -9.33 11.57
CA LYS A 235 -2.35 -10.62 10.98
C LYS A 235 -1.21 -10.46 9.96
N LEU A 236 -1.27 -9.44 9.10
CA LEU A 236 -0.22 -9.18 8.10
C LEU A 236 1.14 -8.88 8.76
N ALA A 237 1.16 -8.08 9.83
CA ALA A 237 2.39 -7.83 10.60
C ALA A 237 2.95 -9.11 11.25
N GLN A 238 2.08 -9.97 11.81
CA GLN A 238 2.47 -11.26 12.36
C GLN A 238 3.01 -12.22 11.28
N ASP A 239 2.38 -12.26 10.10
CA ASP A 239 2.85 -13.05 8.97
C ASP A 239 4.23 -12.55 8.49
N ALA A 240 4.47 -11.23 8.49
CA ALA A 240 5.78 -10.65 8.19
C ALA A 240 6.85 -11.05 9.21
N LYS A 241 6.53 -10.99 10.51
CA LYS A 241 7.45 -11.46 11.55
C LYS A 241 7.76 -12.96 11.39
N LYS A 242 6.76 -13.78 11.07
CA LYS A 242 6.92 -15.21 10.81
C LYS A 242 7.78 -15.49 9.57
N ALA A 243 7.75 -14.60 8.57
CA ALA A 243 8.63 -14.65 7.41
C ALA A 243 10.09 -14.25 7.74
N GLY A 244 10.36 -13.75 8.94
CA GLY A 244 11.69 -13.34 9.40
C GLY A 244 11.97 -11.84 9.24
N ALA A 245 11.00 -11.04 8.82
CA ALA A 245 11.16 -9.59 8.78
C ALA A 245 11.22 -8.99 10.19
N GLU A 246 11.94 -7.88 10.30
CA GLU A 246 11.77 -6.90 11.37
C GLU A 246 10.53 -6.05 11.07
N VAL A 247 9.67 -5.84 12.06
CA VAL A 247 8.44 -5.05 11.90
C VAL A 247 8.64 -3.69 12.55
N ILE A 248 8.62 -2.63 11.74
CA ILE A 248 8.78 -1.24 12.19
C ILE A 248 7.45 -0.51 12.14
N TYR A 249 7.19 0.31 13.16
CA TYR A 249 6.04 1.19 13.26
C TYR A 249 6.47 2.64 13.10
N LEU A 250 6.13 3.25 11.97
CA LEU A 250 6.56 4.60 11.61
C LEU A 250 5.37 5.56 11.62
N THR A 251 5.27 6.37 12.67
CA THR A 251 4.06 7.13 12.98
C THR A 251 4.25 8.65 12.98
N GLY A 252 3.17 9.37 12.67
CA GLY A 252 3.09 10.82 12.86
C GLY A 252 2.90 11.26 14.31
N ARG A 253 2.74 10.33 15.26
CA ARG A 253 2.69 10.63 16.70
C ARG A 253 4.03 11.19 17.19
N ALA A 254 3.99 11.99 18.24
CA ALA A 254 5.18 12.56 18.86
C ALA A 254 5.78 11.62 19.92
N GLN A 255 7.07 11.77 20.20
CA GLN A 255 7.79 10.93 21.17
C GLN A 255 7.19 11.01 22.59
N GLU A 256 6.53 12.11 22.95
CA GLU A 256 5.80 12.26 24.22
C GLU A 256 4.68 11.22 24.40
N THR A 257 4.17 10.62 23.31
CA THR A 257 3.12 9.59 23.32
C THR A 257 3.66 8.18 23.04
N GLU A 258 4.97 8.02 22.97
CA GLU A 258 5.62 6.75 22.59
C GLU A 258 5.31 5.63 23.58
N ALA A 259 5.35 5.90 24.88
CA ALA A 259 5.04 4.91 25.90
C ALA A 259 3.60 4.36 25.77
N GLY A 260 2.62 5.26 25.54
CA GLY A 260 1.23 4.88 25.29
C GLY A 260 1.08 4.11 23.96
N THR A 261 1.83 4.51 22.93
CA THR A 261 1.86 3.82 21.64
C THR A 261 2.40 2.40 21.78
N ILE A 262 3.53 2.20 22.47
CA ILE A 262 4.08 0.86 22.73
C ILE A 262 3.10 0.00 23.53
N ALA A 263 2.45 0.57 24.55
CA ALA A 263 1.44 -0.15 25.33
C ALA A 263 0.25 -0.59 24.47
N GLN A 264 -0.21 0.25 23.55
CA GLN A 264 -1.25 -0.07 22.56
C GLN A 264 -0.81 -1.22 21.63
N LEU A 265 0.39 -1.16 21.05
CA LEU A 265 0.91 -2.20 20.16
C LEU A 265 1.01 -3.56 20.89
N LYS A 266 1.49 -3.55 22.14
CA LYS A 266 1.52 -4.76 22.99
C LYS A 266 0.11 -5.30 23.27
N ARG A 267 -0.86 -4.43 23.58
CA ARG A 267 -2.28 -4.83 23.76
C ARG A 267 -2.83 -5.50 22.51
N PHE A 268 -2.45 -5.02 21.33
CA PHE A 268 -2.85 -5.59 20.04
C PHE A 268 -2.06 -6.85 19.65
N LYS A 269 -1.09 -7.28 20.47
CA LYS A 269 -0.22 -8.45 20.22
C LYS A 269 0.53 -8.33 18.90
N LEU A 270 0.95 -7.11 18.58
CA LEU A 270 1.81 -6.83 17.45
C LEU A 270 3.26 -7.26 17.76
N PRO A 271 3.98 -7.83 16.78
CA PRO A 271 5.39 -8.18 16.95
C PRO A 271 6.23 -6.91 17.13
N ASP A 272 7.43 -7.06 17.71
CA ASP A 272 8.41 -5.96 17.80
C ASP A 272 7.83 -4.67 18.45
N ALA A 273 6.88 -4.83 19.36
CA ALA A 273 6.21 -3.72 20.04
C ALA A 273 7.09 -3.13 21.17
N ASP A 274 8.19 -2.48 20.79
CA ASP A 274 9.15 -1.85 21.70
C ASP A 274 9.77 -0.56 21.12
N ALA A 275 10.54 0.15 21.95
CA ALA A 275 11.11 1.45 21.61
C ALA A 275 12.17 1.42 20.49
N SER A 276 12.73 0.26 20.14
CA SER A 276 13.68 0.15 19.03
C SER A 276 13.00 0.04 17.67
N HIS A 277 11.71 -0.30 17.66
CA HIS A 277 10.93 -0.53 16.45
C HIS A 277 9.79 0.49 16.24
N VAL A 278 9.50 1.31 17.25
CA VAL A 278 8.55 2.43 17.14
C VAL A 278 9.30 3.72 16.83
N LEU A 279 9.08 4.25 15.64
CA LEU A 279 9.67 5.50 15.16
C LEU A 279 8.62 6.61 15.20
N SER A 280 8.70 7.44 16.24
CA SER A 280 7.82 8.59 16.48
C SER A 280 8.52 9.90 16.12
N LYS A 281 7.76 10.93 15.80
CA LYS A 281 8.30 12.27 15.57
C LYS A 281 8.98 12.77 16.86
N PRO A 282 10.21 13.30 16.78
CA PRO A 282 10.85 13.89 17.96
C PRO A 282 10.04 15.03 18.59
N LEU A 283 9.30 15.79 17.76
CA LEU A 283 8.50 16.93 18.20
C LEU A 283 7.13 16.96 17.49
N PRO A 284 6.04 17.37 18.18
CA PRO A 284 4.69 17.41 17.58
C PRO A 284 4.59 18.28 16.32
N ARG A 285 5.31 19.40 16.28
CA ARG A 285 5.28 20.37 15.16
C ARG A 285 6.06 19.92 13.92
N MET A 286 6.78 18.80 13.99
CA MET A 286 7.51 18.29 12.84
C MET A 286 6.55 17.81 11.75
N SER A 287 6.86 18.12 10.50
CA SER A 287 6.12 17.62 9.33
C SER A 287 6.19 16.10 9.28
N THR A 288 5.03 15.43 9.36
CA THR A 288 4.92 13.97 9.31
C THR A 288 5.48 13.39 8.01
N PRO A 289 5.12 13.88 6.80
CA PRO A 289 5.69 13.34 5.57
C PRO A 289 7.23 13.44 5.51
N ASN A 290 7.80 14.57 5.92
CA ASN A 290 9.26 14.77 5.95
C ASN A 290 9.95 13.83 6.93
N PHE A 291 9.35 13.65 8.11
CA PHE A 291 9.85 12.70 9.10
C PHE A 291 9.85 11.27 8.55
N LYS A 292 8.73 10.83 7.95
CA LYS A 292 8.61 9.48 7.38
C LYS A 292 9.64 9.22 6.28
N VAL A 293 9.82 10.17 5.35
CA VAL A 293 10.86 10.08 4.30
C VAL A 293 12.25 9.93 4.90
N ARG A 294 12.58 10.75 5.91
CA ARG A 294 13.90 10.69 6.56
C ARG A 294 14.16 9.32 7.21
N GLU A 295 13.17 8.75 7.88
CA GLU A 295 13.34 7.46 8.56
C GLU A 295 13.40 6.28 7.58
N LEU A 296 12.59 6.28 6.52
CA LEU A 296 12.66 5.25 5.47
C LEU A 296 14.02 5.26 4.76
N ASP A 297 14.48 6.44 4.35
CA ASP A 297 15.81 6.61 3.74
C ASP A 297 16.95 6.22 4.69
N ARG A 298 16.81 6.51 6.00
CA ARG A 298 17.77 6.04 7.01
C ARG A 298 17.82 4.52 7.09
N LEU A 299 16.68 3.83 7.08
CA LEU A 299 16.62 2.37 7.12
C LEU A 299 17.29 1.75 5.88
N GLU A 300 16.99 2.26 4.68
CA GLU A 300 17.63 1.80 3.44
C GLU A 300 19.14 2.03 3.46
N ARG A 301 19.62 3.21 3.90
CA ARG A 301 21.06 3.51 4.05
C ARG A 301 21.77 2.65 5.08
N GLN A 302 21.04 2.07 6.03
CA GLN A 302 21.54 1.08 6.99
C GLN A 302 21.51 -0.36 6.44
N GLY A 303 21.22 -0.52 5.15
CA GLY A 303 21.22 -1.82 4.47
C GLY A 303 19.94 -2.63 4.67
N ALA A 304 18.85 -2.02 5.17
CA ALA A 304 17.56 -2.70 5.25
C ALA A 304 16.95 -2.82 3.84
N HIS A 305 16.47 -4.01 3.50
CA HIS A 305 15.51 -4.18 2.42
C HIS A 305 14.11 -3.87 2.95
N ILE A 306 13.54 -2.74 2.57
CA ILE A 306 12.15 -2.39 2.91
C ILE A 306 11.22 -3.07 1.91
N ALA A 307 10.49 -4.09 2.37
CA ALA A 307 9.53 -4.80 1.55
C ALA A 307 8.30 -3.93 1.22
N TRP A 308 7.85 -3.11 2.18
CA TRP A 308 6.85 -2.06 1.97
C TRP A 308 6.81 -1.02 3.11
N PHE A 309 6.25 0.14 2.79
CA PHE A 309 5.59 1.07 3.72
C PHE A 309 4.07 1.02 3.52
N PHE A 310 3.32 0.77 4.59
CA PHE A 310 1.88 0.54 4.55
C PHE A 310 1.14 1.63 5.34
N THR A 311 0.20 2.33 4.71
CA THR A 311 -0.61 3.38 5.36
C THR A 311 -1.96 3.52 4.66
N GLU A 312 -2.95 4.08 5.34
CA GLU A 312 -4.18 4.61 4.73
C GLU A 312 -3.98 6.01 4.13
N GLY A 313 -2.99 6.77 4.61
CA GLY A 313 -2.80 8.19 4.26
C GLY A 313 -2.18 8.41 2.88
N ARG A 314 -2.99 8.85 1.90
CA ARG A 314 -2.53 9.21 0.55
C ARG A 314 -1.51 10.33 0.54
N LYS A 315 -1.66 11.30 1.45
CA LYS A 315 -0.71 12.42 1.61
C LYS A 315 0.71 11.93 1.89
N ASP A 316 0.87 10.99 2.81
CA ASP A 316 2.17 10.44 3.16
C ASP A 316 2.73 9.61 2.00
N LEU A 317 1.90 8.76 1.37
CA LEU A 317 2.32 7.97 0.22
C LEU A 317 2.79 8.83 -0.95
N GLY A 318 1.98 9.80 -1.37
CA GLY A 318 2.31 10.69 -2.48
C GLY A 318 3.61 11.44 -2.22
N TYR A 319 3.85 11.86 -0.98
CA TYR A 319 5.08 12.54 -0.60
C TYR A 319 6.31 11.62 -0.63
N ILE A 320 6.18 10.39 -0.11
CA ILE A 320 7.26 9.39 -0.09
C ILE A 320 7.62 8.98 -1.51
N GLN A 321 6.64 8.69 -2.36
CA GLN A 321 6.82 8.24 -3.74
C GLN A 321 7.51 9.27 -4.65
N GLN A 322 7.43 10.56 -4.29
CA GLN A 322 8.16 11.62 -5.00
C GLN A 322 9.66 11.66 -4.67
N LYS A 323 10.07 11.03 -3.57
CA LYS A 323 11.42 11.18 -3.00
C LYS A 323 12.20 9.89 -2.91
N LEU A 324 11.51 8.76 -2.72
CA LEU A 324 12.11 7.45 -2.49
C LEU A 324 11.51 6.42 -3.44
N SER A 325 12.29 5.36 -3.71
CA SER A 325 11.82 4.17 -4.42
C SER A 325 11.18 3.13 -3.51
N THR A 326 11.02 3.44 -2.22
CA THR A 326 10.45 2.53 -1.22
C THR A 326 9.07 2.04 -1.68
N PRO A 327 8.83 0.71 -1.74
CA PRO A 327 7.53 0.18 -2.10
C PRO A 327 6.46 0.66 -1.13
N CYS A 328 5.32 1.12 -1.63
CA CYS A 328 4.25 1.69 -0.83
C CYS A 328 2.96 0.89 -1.04
N VAL A 329 2.17 0.68 0.00
CA VAL A 329 0.85 0.03 -0.06
C VAL A 329 -0.18 0.93 0.59
N LEU A 330 -1.27 1.21 -0.14
CA LEU A 330 -2.39 1.98 0.36
C LEU A 330 -3.43 1.03 0.97
N LEU A 331 -3.83 1.26 2.21
CA LEU A 331 -5.04 0.67 2.77
C LEU A 331 -6.27 1.37 2.19
N ASP A 332 -7.21 0.59 1.65
CA ASP A 332 -8.48 1.10 1.13
C ASP A 332 -9.40 1.52 2.27
N SER A 333 -9.21 2.75 2.74
CA SER A 333 -9.94 3.32 3.86
C SER A 333 -10.61 4.63 3.46
N THR A 334 -11.76 4.92 4.08
CA THR A 334 -12.41 6.23 3.98
C THR A 334 -11.60 7.34 4.65
N GLN A 335 -10.59 6.99 5.45
CA GLN A 335 -9.76 7.91 6.22
C GLN A 335 -8.50 8.41 5.48
N GLY A 336 -8.30 7.98 4.23
CA GLY A 336 -7.04 8.14 3.52
C GLY A 336 -6.79 9.48 2.80
N GLY A 337 -7.77 10.39 2.78
CA GLY A 337 -7.69 11.65 2.03
C GLY A 337 -7.89 11.51 0.52
N GLU A 338 -7.53 12.54 -0.24
CA GLU A 338 -7.75 12.63 -1.70
C GLU A 338 -6.47 12.86 -2.51
N GLU A 339 -5.30 12.95 -1.85
CA GLU A 339 -4.05 13.27 -2.51
C GLU A 339 -3.67 12.24 -3.60
N ALA A 340 -3.05 12.75 -4.67
CA ALA A 340 -2.55 11.91 -5.74
C ALA A 340 -1.37 11.05 -5.25
N ILE A 341 -1.41 9.76 -5.64
CA ILE A 341 -0.34 8.79 -5.41
C ILE A 341 0.10 8.19 -6.75
N ALA A 342 1.26 7.55 -6.78
CA ALA A 342 1.82 6.96 -7.98
C ALA A 342 0.87 5.92 -8.60
N ASP A 343 0.82 5.92 -9.94
CA ASP A 343 0.10 4.91 -10.70
C ASP A 343 0.59 3.51 -10.33
N GLY A 344 -0.36 2.60 -10.10
CA GLY A 344 -0.04 1.22 -9.75
C GLY A 344 0.40 1.03 -8.29
N THR A 345 0.17 2.00 -7.40
CA THR A 345 0.27 1.77 -5.96
C THR A 345 -0.70 0.63 -5.56
N PRO A 346 -0.20 -0.45 -4.92
CA PRO A 346 -1.04 -1.51 -4.41
C PRO A 346 -2.11 -1.01 -3.45
N LEU A 347 -3.36 -1.40 -3.69
CA LEU A 347 -4.52 -1.12 -2.84
C LEU A 347 -4.87 -2.38 -2.07
N TYR A 348 -4.75 -2.30 -0.76
CA TYR A 348 -5.10 -3.38 0.16
C TYR A 348 -6.52 -3.16 0.68
N PRO A 349 -7.49 -4.02 0.37
CA PRO A 349 -8.88 -3.79 0.78
C PRO A 349 -9.02 -3.87 2.30
N GLN A 350 -9.66 -2.87 2.90
CA GLN A 350 -10.08 -2.92 4.29
C GLN A 350 -11.33 -3.82 4.39
N VAL A 351 -11.28 -4.78 5.31
CA VAL A 351 -12.46 -5.57 5.70
C VAL A 351 -12.75 -5.17 7.13
N PHE A 352 -13.82 -4.41 7.33
CA PHE A 352 -14.34 -4.05 8.66
C PHE A 352 -15.06 -5.22 9.30
#